data_AF-A0A961AVV6-F1
#
_entry.id   AF-A0A961AVV6-F1
#
_cell.length_a   1.000
_cell.length_b   1.000
_cell.length_c   1.000
_cell.angle_alpha   90.00
_cell.angle_beta   90.00
_cell.angle_gamma   90.00
#
_symmetry.space_group_name_H-M   'P 1'
#
loop_
_entity.id
_entity.type
_entity.pdbx_description
1 polymer ?
#
loop_
_entity_poly.entity_id
_entity_poly.type
_entity_poly.pdbx_seq_one_letter_code
_entity_poly.pdbx_strand_id
1 'polypeptide(L)'
;VYIDGYAHTGNDGGRNFELFWPKLREGGLIGGHDFCDQFPENVKAVKAFLDRHGPEIDGSFVTRGDVFRSWFAWKGRRPSSRLVDLSMFGREHLGDEEGGSIAVVGSGPLDAGDRERIEAAGTVVRFNNWNRRADYSAEVAGKRCDLLFTHGDLREAGASEGFDPPETVVLAIPAPFKMDRMRLLAETWWPESRLAMANPYLVHEACLELGLKSEGWKHPMPTAGFSLLYQLWRFGEGGGPEPEVYVTGFDWRFDREQGTCERVRVGSDEVPGHYNHSYLREAMWCARHLLDRPGWEFSETAREALSFVRNHG
;
A
#
# COMPACT_ATOMS: atom_id res chain seq x y z
N VAL A 1 -17.04 -11.92 11.14
CA VAL A 1 -17.33 -13.37 11.01
C VAL A 1 -17.68 -13.63 9.57
N TYR A 2 -16.89 -14.46 8.89
CA TYR A 2 -17.19 -14.91 7.54
C TYR A 2 -17.78 -16.32 7.61
N ILE A 3 -18.92 -16.54 6.97
CA ILE A 3 -19.63 -17.82 6.96
C ILE A 3 -19.42 -18.45 5.59
N ASP A 4 -18.55 -19.45 5.59
CA ASP A 4 -18.30 -20.35 4.47
C ASP A 4 -18.91 -21.71 4.81
N GLY A 5 -20.16 -21.91 4.40
CA GLY A 5 -20.91 -23.11 4.70
C GLY A 5 -21.66 -23.62 3.48
N TYR A 6 -22.53 -24.61 3.69
CA TYR A 6 -23.30 -25.20 2.60
C TYR A 6 -24.40 -24.24 2.12
N ALA A 7 -24.08 -23.40 1.13
CA ALA A 7 -25.02 -22.44 0.56
C ALA A 7 -26.29 -23.12 -0.01
N HIS A 8 -26.16 -24.33 -0.55
CA HIS A 8 -27.31 -25.10 -1.04
C HIS A 8 -28.32 -25.50 0.05
N THR A 9 -27.93 -25.51 1.34
CA THR A 9 -28.84 -25.71 2.48
C THR A 9 -29.23 -24.39 3.15
N GLY A 10 -28.85 -23.25 2.57
CA GLY A 10 -29.00 -21.94 3.18
C GLY A 10 -28.21 -21.79 4.47
N ASN A 11 -27.01 -22.40 4.54
CA ASN A 11 -26.17 -22.38 5.75
C ASN A 11 -26.88 -22.96 6.98
N ASP A 12 -27.41 -24.18 6.82
CA ASP A 12 -28.26 -24.88 7.80
C ASP A 12 -29.57 -24.11 8.08
N GLY A 13 -30.26 -23.70 7.02
CA GLY A 13 -31.51 -22.95 7.10
C GLY A 13 -31.39 -21.62 7.84
N GLY A 14 -30.23 -20.96 7.77
CA GLY A 14 -29.92 -19.72 8.47
C GLY A 14 -29.54 -19.88 9.95
N ARG A 15 -29.52 -21.11 10.49
CA ARG A 15 -29.13 -21.36 11.89
C ARG A 15 -27.72 -20.85 12.19
N ASN A 16 -26.81 -20.97 11.23
CA ASN A 16 -25.45 -20.45 11.40
C ASN A 16 -25.44 -18.93 11.62
N PHE A 17 -26.31 -18.18 10.94
CA PHE A 17 -26.40 -16.72 11.11
C PHE A 17 -26.81 -16.36 12.54
N GLU A 18 -27.84 -17.02 13.05
CA GLU A 18 -28.33 -16.84 14.42
C GLU A 18 -27.33 -17.29 15.49
N LEU A 19 -26.54 -18.32 15.19
CA LEU A 19 -25.51 -18.80 16.11
C LEU A 19 -24.35 -17.81 16.26
N PHE A 20 -24.00 -17.11 15.17
CA PHE A 20 -22.84 -16.22 15.13
C PHE A 20 -23.18 -14.75 15.40
N TRP A 21 -24.39 -14.28 15.09
CA TRP A 21 -24.80 -12.88 15.29
C TRP A 21 -24.65 -12.37 16.72
N PRO A 22 -25.07 -13.10 17.77
CA PRO A 22 -24.89 -12.66 19.16
C PRO A 22 -23.42 -12.54 19.57
N LYS A 23 -22.51 -13.22 18.87
CA LYS A 23 -21.07 -13.23 19.16
C LYS A 23 -20.35 -12.02 18.56
N LEU A 24 -20.96 -11.31 17.61
CA LEU A 24 -20.42 -10.06 17.11
C LEU A 24 -20.52 -8.98 18.19
N ARG A 25 -19.46 -8.19 18.30
CA ARG A 25 -19.45 -6.93 19.04
C ARG A 25 -20.12 -5.84 18.20
N GLU A 26 -20.51 -4.74 18.84
CA GLU A 26 -20.85 -3.49 18.15
C GLU A 26 -19.77 -3.11 17.13
N GLY A 27 -20.19 -2.74 15.92
CA GLY A 27 -19.32 -2.48 14.76
C GLY A 27 -18.74 -3.75 14.11
N GLY A 28 -19.12 -4.95 14.55
CA GLY A 28 -18.68 -6.21 13.95
C GLY A 28 -19.43 -6.54 12.66
N LEU A 29 -18.75 -7.16 11.70
CA LEU A 29 -19.32 -7.58 10.42
C LEU A 29 -19.59 -9.09 10.39
N ILE A 30 -20.75 -9.50 9.87
CA ILE A 30 -21.04 -10.86 9.42
C ILE A 30 -21.24 -10.86 7.92
N GLY A 31 -20.77 -11.89 7.22
CA GLY A 31 -20.98 -12.00 5.79
C GLY A 31 -20.66 -13.39 5.27
N GLY A 32 -20.87 -13.59 3.97
CA GLY A 32 -20.61 -14.84 3.25
C GLY A 32 -20.70 -14.64 1.75
N HIS A 33 -20.57 -15.72 0.98
CA HIS A 33 -20.72 -15.75 -0.47
C HIS A 33 -22.06 -16.36 -0.90
N ASP A 34 -22.20 -16.62 -2.21
CA ASP A 34 -23.30 -17.40 -2.79
C ASP A 34 -24.69 -16.75 -2.65
N PHE A 35 -24.76 -15.43 -2.62
CA PHE A 35 -26.02 -14.67 -2.70
C PHE A 35 -26.45 -14.54 -4.17
N CYS A 36 -26.81 -15.67 -4.80
CA CYS A 36 -27.24 -15.72 -6.18
C CYS A 36 -28.36 -16.75 -6.40
N ASP A 37 -29.01 -16.68 -7.57
CA ASP A 37 -30.18 -17.51 -7.91
C ASP A 37 -29.85 -19.01 -7.97
N GLN A 38 -28.57 -19.38 -8.10
CA GLN A 38 -28.12 -20.78 -8.00
C GLN A 38 -28.28 -21.36 -6.59
N PHE A 39 -28.30 -20.51 -5.56
CA PHE A 39 -28.43 -20.91 -4.15
C PHE A 39 -29.63 -20.22 -3.48
N PRO A 40 -30.86 -20.54 -3.91
CA PRO A 40 -32.06 -19.83 -3.46
C PRO A 40 -32.31 -19.97 -1.95
N GLU A 41 -31.93 -21.11 -1.35
CA GLU A 41 -32.04 -21.30 0.10
C GLU A 41 -31.10 -20.38 0.89
N ASN A 42 -29.90 -20.09 0.36
CA ASN A 42 -28.99 -19.11 0.95
C ASN A 42 -29.57 -17.70 0.86
N VAL A 43 -30.05 -17.30 -0.32
CA VAL A 43 -30.69 -15.99 -0.51
C VAL A 43 -31.88 -15.82 0.45
N LYS A 44 -32.72 -16.85 0.59
CA LYS A 44 -33.85 -16.86 1.51
C LYS A 44 -33.40 -16.74 2.97
N ALA A 45 -32.40 -17.53 3.38
CA ALA A 45 -31.89 -17.50 4.74
C ALA A 45 -31.25 -16.14 5.08
N VAL A 46 -30.48 -15.56 4.17
CA VAL A 46 -29.85 -14.24 4.34
C VAL A 46 -30.91 -13.15 4.44
N LYS A 47 -31.91 -13.13 3.55
CA LYS A 47 -33.01 -12.16 3.63
C LYS A 47 -33.77 -12.27 4.95
N ALA A 48 -34.13 -13.48 5.37
CA ALA A 48 -34.81 -13.70 6.64
C ALA A 48 -33.99 -13.24 7.85
N PHE A 49 -32.66 -13.43 7.81
CA PHE A 49 -31.74 -12.92 8.80
C PHE A 49 -31.70 -11.38 8.83
N LEU A 50 -31.57 -10.74 7.66
CA LEU A 50 -31.56 -9.28 7.54
C LEU A 50 -32.89 -8.65 7.98
N ASP A 51 -34.02 -9.26 7.63
CA ASP A 51 -35.35 -8.79 8.03
C ASP A 51 -35.54 -8.85 9.56
N ARG A 52 -35.01 -9.91 10.19
CA ARG A 52 -35.10 -10.11 11.65
C ARG A 52 -34.23 -9.12 12.43
N HIS A 53 -33.01 -8.91 11.97
CA HIS A 53 -32.00 -8.10 12.68
C HIS A 53 -31.89 -6.67 12.12
N GLY A 54 -32.71 -6.29 11.14
CA GLY A 54 -32.69 -4.98 10.49
C GLY A 54 -32.58 -3.77 11.41
N PRO A 55 -33.30 -3.71 12.56
CA PRO A 55 -33.14 -2.61 13.53
C PRO A 55 -31.75 -2.52 14.17
N GLU A 56 -31.01 -3.62 14.20
CA GLU A 56 -29.64 -3.73 14.71
C GLU A 56 -28.60 -3.65 13.58
N ILE A 57 -29.02 -3.46 12.33
CA ILE A 57 -28.13 -3.45 11.16
C ILE A 57 -27.97 -2.03 10.64
N ASP A 58 -26.74 -1.52 10.66
CA ASP A 58 -26.37 -0.28 9.96
C ASP A 58 -25.84 -0.60 8.55
N GLY A 59 -26.79 -0.86 7.65
CA GLY A 59 -26.56 -1.16 6.23
C GLY A 59 -26.28 -2.63 5.95
N SER A 60 -26.73 -3.09 4.78
CA SER A 60 -26.39 -4.39 4.19
C SER A 60 -25.97 -4.20 2.74
N PHE A 61 -25.06 -5.05 2.28
CA PHE A 61 -24.48 -4.92 0.95
C PHE A 61 -24.44 -6.29 0.27
N VAL A 62 -24.61 -6.26 -1.04
CA VAL A 62 -24.39 -7.40 -1.93
C VAL A 62 -23.38 -6.95 -2.99
N THR A 63 -22.31 -7.71 -3.21
CA THR A 63 -21.30 -7.35 -4.22
C THR A 63 -21.92 -7.36 -5.61
N ARG A 64 -21.47 -6.46 -6.48
CA ARG A 64 -21.90 -6.38 -7.88
C ARG A 64 -20.87 -7.08 -8.78
N GLY A 65 -21.31 -7.60 -9.93
CA GLY A 65 -20.42 -8.11 -10.98
C GLY A 65 -19.91 -9.55 -10.81
N ASP A 66 -20.14 -10.19 -9.66
CA ASP A 66 -19.82 -11.60 -9.45
C ASP A 66 -21.04 -12.51 -9.71
N VAL A 67 -20.81 -13.71 -10.23
CA VAL A 67 -21.79 -14.80 -10.34
C VAL A 67 -22.15 -15.33 -8.95
N PHE A 68 -21.17 -15.37 -8.04
CA PHE A 68 -21.32 -15.83 -6.66
C PHE A 68 -21.22 -14.67 -5.67
N ARG A 69 -22.16 -13.73 -5.78
CA ARG A 69 -22.14 -12.47 -5.03
C ARG A 69 -22.00 -12.69 -3.53
N SER A 70 -21.13 -11.91 -2.91
CA SER A 70 -20.97 -11.85 -1.46
C SER A 70 -22.03 -10.95 -0.85
N TRP A 71 -22.35 -11.20 0.42
CA TRP A 71 -23.24 -10.38 1.23
C TRP A 71 -22.61 -10.09 2.60
N PHE A 72 -22.96 -8.97 3.20
CA PHE A 72 -22.56 -8.65 4.57
C PHE A 72 -23.52 -7.69 5.28
N ALA A 73 -23.50 -7.75 6.62
CA ALA A 73 -24.25 -6.90 7.53
C ALA A 73 -23.39 -6.49 8.74
N TRP A 74 -23.57 -5.25 9.21
CA TRP A 74 -22.91 -4.70 10.39
C TRP A 74 -23.81 -4.81 11.61
N LYS A 75 -23.25 -5.21 12.76
CA LYS A 75 -23.97 -5.17 14.04
C LYS A 75 -23.85 -3.81 14.68
N GLY A 76 -24.99 -3.19 14.94
CA GLY A 76 -25.12 -1.85 15.46
C GLY A 76 -24.56 -0.80 14.52
N ARG A 77 -24.01 0.28 15.07
CA ARG A 77 -23.51 1.40 14.27
C ARG A 77 -22.32 0.94 13.41
N ARG A 78 -22.41 1.13 12.11
CA ARG A 78 -21.29 0.98 11.17
C ARG A 78 -20.16 1.86 11.72
N PRO A 79 -18.95 1.32 11.90
CA PRO A 79 -17.79 2.14 12.25
C PRO A 79 -17.75 3.33 11.28
N SER A 80 -17.45 4.53 11.78
CA SER A 80 -17.46 5.75 10.96
C SER A 80 -16.79 5.46 9.62
N SER A 81 -17.50 5.78 8.54
CA SER A 81 -17.33 5.25 7.18
C SER A 81 -15.91 5.30 6.63
N ARG A 82 -15.03 6.16 7.16
CA ARG A 82 -13.65 6.31 6.69
C ARG A 82 -12.78 5.05 6.86
N LEU A 83 -13.00 4.22 7.89
CA LEU A 83 -12.29 2.94 8.02
C LEU A 83 -12.83 1.87 7.05
N VAL A 84 -14.05 2.05 6.55
CA VAL A 84 -14.70 1.12 5.60
C VAL A 84 -14.34 1.44 4.14
N ASP A 85 -13.79 2.64 3.89
CA ASP A 85 -13.29 3.05 2.57
C ASP A 85 -11.81 2.68 2.36
N LEU A 86 -11.27 1.75 3.16
CA LEU A 86 -9.95 1.19 2.91
C LEU A 86 -9.96 0.41 1.59
N SER A 87 -9.32 0.98 0.58
CA SER A 87 -9.06 0.36 -0.70
C SER A 87 -7.69 -0.32 -0.74
N MET A 88 -7.49 -1.22 -1.70
CA MET A 88 -6.14 -1.57 -2.10
C MET A 88 -5.56 -0.43 -2.92
N PHE A 89 -4.27 -0.17 -2.76
CA PHE A 89 -3.56 0.81 -3.55
C PHE A 89 -3.58 0.42 -5.03
N GLY A 90 -3.96 1.38 -5.85
CA GLY A 90 -4.27 1.24 -7.26
C GLY A 90 -4.07 2.58 -7.98
N ARG A 91 -4.18 2.59 -9.31
CA ARG A 91 -3.95 3.77 -10.15
C ARG A 91 -4.84 4.96 -9.77
N GLU A 92 -6.06 4.70 -9.33
CA GLU A 92 -7.04 5.70 -8.87
C GLU A 92 -6.58 6.56 -7.67
N HIS A 93 -5.51 6.13 -7.00
CA HIS A 93 -4.89 6.86 -5.89
C HIS A 93 -3.81 7.85 -6.35
N LEU A 94 -3.42 7.82 -7.63
CA LEU A 94 -2.33 8.63 -8.18
C LEU A 94 -2.81 9.97 -8.76
N GLY A 95 -4.06 10.36 -8.54
CA GLY A 95 -4.57 11.71 -8.85
C GLY A 95 -4.97 11.98 -10.29
N ASP A 96 -4.45 11.23 -11.27
CA ASP A 96 -4.79 11.36 -12.70
C ASP A 96 -5.04 9.99 -13.35
N GLU A 97 -6.19 9.82 -13.99
CA GLU A 97 -6.59 8.57 -14.65
C GLU A 97 -5.85 8.31 -15.98
N GLU A 98 -5.21 9.34 -16.57
CA GLU A 98 -4.56 9.25 -17.89
C GLU A 98 -3.12 9.77 -17.88
N GLY A 99 -2.15 8.90 -17.55
CA GLY A 99 -0.73 9.13 -17.86
C GLY A 99 -0.07 10.31 -17.14
N GLY A 100 -0.58 10.69 -15.96
CA GLY A 100 0.01 11.76 -15.15
C GLY A 100 1.46 11.47 -14.73
N SER A 101 2.22 12.53 -14.45
CA SER A 101 3.60 12.44 -13.97
C SER A 101 3.66 12.28 -12.44
N ILE A 102 4.58 11.45 -11.97
CA ILE A 102 4.73 11.07 -10.56
C ILE A 102 6.17 11.36 -10.13
N ALA A 103 6.34 12.18 -9.09
CA ALA A 103 7.62 12.32 -8.40
C ALA A 103 7.63 11.40 -7.18
N VAL A 104 8.49 10.38 -7.19
CA VAL A 104 8.73 9.49 -6.04
C VAL A 104 9.95 10.00 -5.29
N VAL A 105 9.71 10.59 -4.12
CA VAL A 105 10.75 11.25 -3.34
C VAL A 105 11.08 10.44 -2.09
N GLY A 106 12.20 9.73 -2.19
CA GLY A 106 12.80 8.98 -1.10
C GLY A 106 13.30 9.88 0.04
N SER A 107 14.09 9.30 0.92
CA SER A 107 14.56 9.98 2.14
C SER A 107 16.07 10.12 2.23
N GLY A 108 16.79 9.78 1.16
CA GLY A 108 18.21 10.05 1.01
C GLY A 108 18.46 11.49 0.51
N PRO A 109 19.72 11.79 0.15
CA PRO A 109 20.12 13.09 -0.39
C PRO A 109 19.36 13.46 -1.68
N LEU A 110 19.19 14.75 -1.90
CA LEU A 110 18.58 15.32 -3.11
C LEU A 110 19.55 16.27 -3.81
N ASP A 111 19.45 16.32 -5.13
CA ASP A 111 20.24 17.20 -5.98
C ASP A 111 19.53 18.57 -6.12
N ALA A 112 20.29 19.64 -6.42
CA ALA A 112 19.74 21.00 -6.47
C ALA A 112 18.63 21.19 -7.54
N GLY A 113 18.67 20.38 -8.61
CA GLY A 113 17.67 20.41 -9.69
C GLY A 113 16.41 19.62 -9.41
N ASP A 114 16.39 18.79 -8.36
CA ASP A 114 15.27 17.87 -8.11
C ASP A 114 13.99 18.61 -7.75
N ARG A 115 14.11 19.78 -7.12
CA ARG A 115 12.95 20.56 -6.68
C ARG A 115 12.00 20.89 -7.83
N GLU A 116 12.54 21.36 -8.95
CA GLU A 116 11.74 21.76 -10.10
C GLU A 116 10.96 20.58 -10.65
N ARG A 117 11.59 19.41 -10.74
CA ARG A 117 10.97 18.15 -11.17
C ARG A 117 9.89 17.67 -10.18
N ILE A 118 10.15 17.76 -8.88
CA ILE A 118 9.19 17.38 -7.84
C ILE A 118 7.94 18.26 -7.92
N GLU A 119 8.11 19.58 -7.98
CA GLU A 119 6.98 20.52 -7.98
C GLU A 119 6.20 20.51 -9.31
N ALA A 120 6.85 20.15 -10.43
CA ALA A 120 6.20 20.01 -11.73
C ALA A 120 5.42 18.70 -11.90
N ALA A 121 5.58 17.71 -11.01
CA ALA A 121 4.88 16.45 -11.11
C ALA A 121 3.38 16.59 -10.82
N GLY A 122 2.55 15.81 -11.50
CA GLY A 122 1.12 15.70 -11.21
C GLY A 122 0.87 15.20 -9.79
N THR A 123 1.66 14.21 -9.34
CA THR A 123 1.57 13.62 -7.99
C THR A 123 2.94 13.48 -7.35
N VAL A 124 3.08 13.96 -6.11
CA VAL A 124 4.29 13.84 -5.29
C VAL A 124 4.08 12.79 -4.21
N VAL A 125 4.87 11.71 -4.29
CA VAL A 125 4.86 10.63 -3.31
C VAL A 125 6.01 10.77 -2.32
N ARG A 126 5.70 10.66 -1.02
CA ARG A 126 6.67 10.70 0.09
C ARG A 126 6.55 9.46 0.97
N PHE A 127 7.54 9.27 1.85
CA PHE A 127 7.59 8.11 2.74
C PHE A 127 7.73 8.46 4.23
N ASN A 128 6.94 7.79 5.07
CA ASN A 128 7.04 7.86 6.53
C ASN A 128 7.10 9.33 7.05
N ASN A 129 7.98 9.65 8.01
CA ASN A 129 8.17 11.00 8.54
C ASN A 129 9.13 11.83 7.65
N TRP A 130 8.84 11.95 6.36
CA TRP A 130 9.70 12.65 5.39
C TRP A 130 10.05 14.08 5.85
N ASN A 131 9.06 14.79 6.39
CA ASN A 131 9.13 16.14 6.96
C ASN A 131 10.01 16.32 8.21
N ARG A 132 10.56 15.24 8.79
CA ARG A 132 11.32 15.30 10.08
C ARG A 132 12.74 14.78 10.00
N ARG A 133 13.23 14.39 8.82
CA ARG A 133 14.58 13.84 8.72
C ARG A 133 15.61 14.97 8.75
N ALA A 134 16.73 14.73 9.42
CA ALA A 134 17.81 15.72 9.56
C ALA A 134 18.37 16.14 8.20
N ASP A 135 18.40 15.21 7.24
CA ASP A 135 18.91 15.45 5.88
C ASP A 135 17.82 15.94 4.93
N TYR A 136 16.60 16.17 5.44
CA TYR A 136 15.51 16.76 4.67
C TYR A 136 15.64 18.28 4.67
N SER A 137 16.02 18.84 3.52
CA SER A 137 15.90 20.28 3.29
C SER A 137 14.56 20.55 2.59
N ALA A 138 13.60 21.18 3.29
CA ALA A 138 12.37 21.65 2.65
C ALA A 138 12.64 22.64 1.50
N GLU A 139 13.82 23.28 1.50
CA GLU A 139 14.26 24.18 0.42
C GLU A 139 14.63 23.43 -0.86
N VAL A 140 15.11 22.19 -0.75
CA VAL A 140 15.48 21.35 -1.92
C VAL A 140 14.35 20.39 -2.26
N ALA A 141 13.75 19.80 -1.26
CA ALA A 141 12.76 18.76 -1.42
C ALA A 141 11.35 19.30 -1.68
N GLY A 142 11.07 20.57 -1.38
CA GLY A 142 9.72 21.14 -1.41
C GLY A 142 8.89 20.77 -0.18
N LYS A 143 7.61 21.10 -0.22
CA LYS A 143 6.64 20.82 0.88
C LYS A 143 5.42 20.04 0.43
N ARG A 144 5.28 19.79 -0.88
CA ARG A 144 4.17 19.04 -1.43
C ARG A 144 4.30 17.55 -1.13
N CYS A 145 3.16 16.94 -0.80
CA CYS A 145 3.00 15.50 -0.58
C CYS A 145 1.55 15.15 -0.89
N ASP A 146 1.24 14.72 -2.10
CA ASP A 146 -0.13 14.33 -2.45
C ASP A 146 -0.44 12.90 -1.95
N LEU A 147 0.59 12.03 -1.96
CA LEU A 147 0.48 10.65 -1.48
C LEU A 147 1.58 10.32 -0.47
N LEU A 148 1.18 9.84 0.71
CA LEU A 148 2.10 9.36 1.75
C LEU A 148 2.11 7.83 1.80
N PHE A 149 3.22 7.21 1.41
CA PHE A 149 3.40 5.76 1.45
C PHE A 149 4.22 5.35 2.69
N THR A 150 3.60 4.70 3.69
CA THR A 150 4.18 4.60 5.04
C THR A 150 4.06 3.20 5.66
N HIS A 151 5.04 2.82 6.48
CA HIS A 151 5.02 1.60 7.31
C HIS A 151 4.23 1.81 8.63
N GLY A 152 3.50 2.94 8.72
CA GLY A 152 2.80 3.39 9.91
C GLY A 152 3.74 3.77 11.06
N ASP A 153 5.04 3.94 10.81
CA ASP A 153 5.99 4.46 11.81
C ASP A 153 5.99 5.99 11.82
N LEU A 154 4.79 6.56 11.91
CA LEU A 154 4.64 7.99 12.06
C LEU A 154 4.76 8.31 13.55
N ARG A 155 5.87 8.94 13.95
CA ARG A 155 6.04 9.34 15.36
C ARG A 155 5.36 10.67 15.54
N GLU A 156 4.34 10.73 16.40
CA GLU A 156 3.67 11.98 16.79
C GLU A 156 3.51 12.93 15.60
N ALA A 157 2.91 12.46 14.50
CA ALA A 157 2.63 13.28 13.34
C ALA A 157 1.50 14.27 13.69
N GLY A 158 1.73 15.14 14.68
CA GLY A 158 1.16 16.47 14.61
C GLY A 158 1.62 17.02 13.27
N ALA A 159 0.66 17.45 12.46
CA ALA A 159 0.90 18.20 11.24
C ALA A 159 2.06 19.15 11.51
N SER A 160 3.24 18.81 10.98
CA SER A 160 4.41 19.66 11.13
C SER A 160 4.01 21.00 10.55
N GLU A 161 4.07 22.05 11.36
CA GLU A 161 3.62 23.38 10.95
C GLU A 161 4.18 23.72 9.56
N GLY A 162 3.26 24.04 8.63
CA GLY A 162 3.62 24.45 7.28
C GLY A 162 3.86 23.32 6.27
N PHE A 163 3.33 22.12 6.49
CA PHE A 163 3.19 21.07 5.47
C PHE A 163 1.71 20.74 5.27
N ASP A 164 1.29 20.62 4.01
CA ASP A 164 -0.07 20.27 3.67
C ASP A 164 -0.33 18.78 3.97
N PRO A 165 -1.56 18.43 4.39
CA PRO A 165 -1.92 17.04 4.55
C PRO A 165 -1.91 16.30 3.21
N PRO A 166 -1.44 15.05 3.16
CA PRO A 166 -1.55 14.25 1.95
C PRO A 166 -3.01 14.00 1.62
N GLU A 167 -3.32 14.00 0.33
CA GLU A 167 -4.66 13.63 -0.12
C GLU A 167 -4.90 12.13 0.11
N THR A 168 -3.87 11.31 -0.09
CA THR A 168 -3.93 9.87 0.11
C THR A 168 -2.81 9.38 1.04
N VAL A 169 -3.16 8.51 1.99
CA VAL A 169 -2.19 7.76 2.81
C VAL A 169 -2.29 6.28 2.49
N VAL A 170 -1.17 5.70 2.07
CA VAL A 170 -1.05 4.28 1.76
C VAL A 170 -0.23 3.59 2.84
N LEU A 171 -0.80 2.55 3.46
CA LEU A 171 -0.04 1.65 4.31
C LEU A 171 0.74 0.65 3.48
N ALA A 172 2.06 0.78 3.51
CA ALA A 172 2.99 -0.07 2.77
C ALA A 172 3.08 -1.49 3.32
N ILE A 173 2.85 -1.69 4.63
CA ILE A 173 2.85 -3.02 5.23
C ILE A 173 1.40 -3.51 5.21
N PRO A 174 1.11 -4.60 4.47
CA PRO A 174 -0.24 -5.09 4.36
C PRO A 174 -0.74 -5.77 5.64
N ALA A 175 -2.06 -5.92 5.72
CA ALA A 175 -2.74 -6.66 6.79
C ALA A 175 -2.18 -8.09 6.94
N PRO A 176 -2.18 -8.66 8.17
CA PRO A 176 -2.80 -8.13 9.39
C PRO A 176 -1.91 -7.17 10.21
N PHE A 177 -0.73 -6.80 9.73
CA PHE A 177 0.22 -6.04 10.52
C PHE A 177 -0.25 -4.59 10.74
N LYS A 178 -0.23 -4.12 11.98
CA LYS A 178 -0.53 -2.72 12.36
C LYS A 178 -1.92 -2.20 11.95
N MET A 179 -2.93 -3.07 11.83
CA MET A 179 -4.32 -2.64 11.59
C MET A 179 -4.86 -1.67 12.65
N ASP A 180 -4.35 -1.74 13.88
CA ASP A 180 -4.62 -0.77 14.94
C ASP A 180 -4.10 0.63 14.59
N ARG A 181 -2.96 0.74 13.89
CA ARG A 181 -2.41 2.02 13.43
C ARG A 181 -3.22 2.65 12.30
N MET A 182 -3.97 1.87 11.52
CA MET A 182 -4.92 2.42 10.55
C MET A 182 -5.92 3.35 11.21
N ARG A 183 -6.43 2.93 12.37
CA ARG A 183 -7.36 3.73 13.14
C ARG A 183 -6.72 5.05 13.58
N LEU A 184 -5.45 5.02 14.02
CA LEU A 184 -4.72 6.24 14.38
C LEU A 184 -4.52 7.17 13.17
N LEU A 185 -4.20 6.63 11.99
CA LEU A 185 -4.09 7.41 10.76
C LEU A 185 -5.43 8.07 10.40
N ALA A 186 -6.51 7.28 10.40
CA ALA A 186 -7.86 7.68 10.01
C ALA A 186 -8.52 8.66 10.99
N GLU A 187 -8.27 8.51 12.29
CA GLU A 187 -8.99 9.26 13.33
C GLU A 187 -8.16 10.42 13.89
N THR A 188 -6.82 10.34 13.85
CA THR A 188 -5.95 11.29 14.57
C THR A 188 -5.07 12.12 13.65
N TRP A 189 -4.28 11.48 12.78
CA TRP A 189 -3.23 12.21 12.06
C TRP A 189 -3.70 12.83 10.77
N TRP A 190 -4.50 12.09 9.99
CA TRP A 190 -4.88 12.49 8.64
C TRP A 190 -6.36 12.18 8.39
N PRO A 191 -7.28 12.78 9.17
CA PRO A 191 -8.68 12.40 9.12
C PRO A 191 -9.30 12.63 7.74
N GLU A 192 -8.85 13.66 7.02
CA GLU A 192 -9.42 14.03 5.71
C GLU A 192 -8.78 13.28 4.53
N SER A 193 -7.73 12.48 4.75
CA SER A 193 -7.06 11.76 3.67
C SER A 193 -7.81 10.49 3.29
N ARG A 194 -7.74 10.13 2.00
CA ARG A 194 -8.08 8.79 1.52
C ARG A 194 -7.11 7.78 2.11
N LEU A 195 -7.59 6.59 2.49
CA LEU A 195 -6.76 5.54 3.07
C LEU A 195 -6.73 4.34 2.15
N ALA A 196 -5.53 3.90 1.81
CA ALA A 196 -5.31 2.70 1.03
C ALA A 196 -4.26 1.79 1.69
N MET A 197 -4.18 0.57 1.22
CA MET A 197 -3.16 -0.39 1.63
C MET A 197 -2.42 -0.93 0.42
N ALA A 198 -1.10 -1.03 0.50
CA ALA A 198 -0.30 -1.71 -0.52
C ALA A 198 -0.86 -3.12 -0.78
N ASN A 199 -0.90 -3.51 -2.05
CA ASN A 199 -1.46 -4.80 -2.42
C ASN A 199 -0.58 -5.93 -1.84
N PRO A 200 -1.10 -6.77 -0.92
CA PRO A 200 -0.31 -7.81 -0.26
C PRO A 200 0.31 -8.80 -1.23
N TYR A 201 -0.39 -9.10 -2.33
CA TYR A 201 0.10 -10.03 -3.35
C TYR A 201 1.29 -9.46 -4.10
N LEU A 202 1.26 -8.16 -4.43
CA LEU A 202 2.39 -7.49 -5.09
C LEU A 202 3.59 -7.32 -4.15
N VAL A 203 3.35 -7.10 -2.84
CA VAL A 203 4.44 -7.07 -1.86
C VAL A 203 5.06 -8.47 -1.69
N HIS A 204 4.25 -9.53 -1.68
CA HIS A 204 4.75 -10.89 -1.67
C HIS A 204 5.53 -11.23 -2.95
N GLU A 205 5.04 -10.83 -4.12
CA GLU A 205 5.72 -10.98 -5.40
C GLU A 205 7.09 -10.26 -5.38
N ALA A 206 7.13 -9.02 -4.87
CA ALA A 206 8.36 -8.28 -4.65
C ALA A 206 9.34 -9.03 -3.73
N CYS A 207 8.86 -9.67 -2.65
CA CYS A 207 9.71 -10.53 -1.82
C CYS A 207 10.32 -11.69 -2.62
N LEU A 208 9.53 -12.34 -3.48
CA LEU A 208 10.00 -13.46 -4.31
C LEU A 208 11.06 -12.99 -5.32
N GLU A 209 10.81 -11.86 -6.00
CA GLU A 209 11.74 -11.24 -6.94
C GLU A 209 13.08 -10.85 -6.30
N LEU A 210 13.04 -10.40 -5.04
CA LEU A 210 14.23 -10.10 -4.25
C LEU A 210 14.84 -11.33 -3.56
N GLY A 211 14.28 -12.54 -3.74
CA GLY A 211 14.72 -13.75 -3.05
C GLY A 211 14.66 -13.64 -1.52
N LEU A 212 13.74 -12.84 -0.99
CA LEU A 212 13.48 -12.68 0.43
C LEU A 212 12.58 -13.82 0.91
N LYS A 213 12.94 -14.47 2.02
CA LYS A 213 12.12 -15.52 2.65
C LYS A 213 11.00 -14.89 3.49
N SER A 214 10.04 -14.26 2.83
CA SER A 214 8.95 -13.54 3.46
C SER A 214 7.62 -13.71 2.74
N GLU A 215 6.55 -13.73 3.53
CA GLU A 215 5.15 -13.75 3.07
C GLU A 215 4.65 -12.36 2.63
N GLY A 216 5.53 -11.33 2.62
CA GLY A 216 5.18 -9.95 2.23
C GLY A 216 4.65 -9.08 3.37
N TRP A 217 4.46 -9.64 4.57
CA TRP A 217 3.96 -8.92 5.75
C TRP A 217 4.81 -9.13 7.01
N LYS A 218 5.93 -9.88 6.89
CA LYS A 218 6.92 -10.12 7.95
C LYS A 218 8.32 -9.84 7.46
N HIS A 219 9.21 -9.36 8.32
CA HIS A 219 10.61 -9.23 7.96
C HIS A 219 11.26 -10.59 7.63
N PRO A 220 12.22 -10.62 6.69
CA PRO A 220 12.69 -9.48 5.88
C PRO A 220 11.66 -9.03 4.84
N MET A 221 11.50 -7.72 4.62
CA MET A 221 10.57 -7.16 3.62
C MET A 221 11.28 -6.11 2.77
N PRO A 222 10.77 -5.81 1.57
CA PRO A 222 11.25 -4.65 0.84
C PRO A 222 11.04 -3.35 1.64
N THR A 223 11.83 -2.33 1.34
CA THR A 223 11.60 -0.98 1.86
C THR A 223 10.28 -0.41 1.34
N ALA A 224 9.71 0.58 2.04
CA ALA A 224 8.51 1.30 1.59
C ALA A 224 8.70 1.88 0.17
N GLY A 225 9.90 2.41 -0.08
CA GLY A 225 10.31 2.95 -1.36
C GLY A 225 10.24 1.91 -2.46
N PHE A 226 10.91 0.77 -2.28
CA PHE A 226 10.87 -0.30 -3.27
C PHE A 226 9.47 -0.87 -3.47
N SER A 227 8.71 -1.09 -2.40
CA SER A 227 7.33 -1.59 -2.49
C SER A 227 6.41 -0.68 -3.31
N LEU A 228 6.63 0.64 -3.28
CA LEU A 228 5.92 1.56 -4.17
C LEU A 228 6.43 1.43 -5.61
N LEU A 229 7.74 1.51 -5.84
CA LEU A 229 8.34 1.43 -7.18
C LEU A 229 7.91 0.14 -7.89
N TYR A 230 7.89 -0.99 -7.17
CA TYR A 230 7.44 -2.27 -7.68
C TYR A 230 5.96 -2.25 -8.07
N GLN A 231 5.08 -1.67 -7.25
CA GLN A 231 3.66 -1.55 -7.59
C GLN A 231 3.43 -0.64 -8.81
N LEU A 232 4.14 0.49 -8.91
CA LEU A 232 4.09 1.36 -10.09
C LEU A 232 4.55 0.64 -11.36
N TRP A 233 5.63 -0.16 -11.27
CA TRP A 233 6.09 -1.01 -12.37
C TRP A 233 5.02 -2.02 -12.79
N ARG A 234 4.40 -2.73 -11.84
CA ARG A 234 3.32 -3.69 -12.09
C ARG A 234 2.09 -3.02 -12.71
N PHE A 235 1.80 -1.77 -12.38
CA PHE A 235 0.73 -1.03 -13.02
C PHE A 235 1.01 -0.81 -14.51
N GLY A 236 2.26 -0.59 -14.92
CA GLY A 236 2.64 -0.42 -16.33
C GLY A 236 2.48 -1.68 -17.17
N GLU A 237 2.75 -2.85 -16.61
CA GLU A 237 2.63 -4.15 -17.32
C GLU A 237 1.17 -4.52 -17.69
N GLY A 238 0.17 -3.85 -17.11
CA GLY A 238 -1.26 -4.12 -17.34
C GLY A 238 -1.84 -3.61 -18.66
N GLY A 239 -1.02 -3.04 -19.57
CA GLY A 239 -1.46 -2.56 -20.89
C GLY A 239 -2.19 -1.22 -20.90
N GLY A 240 -2.26 -0.52 -19.77
CA GLY A 240 -2.67 0.88 -19.69
C GLY A 240 -1.51 1.85 -19.94
N PRO A 241 -1.77 3.16 -20.15
CA PRO A 241 -0.70 4.15 -20.28
C PRO A 241 0.21 4.08 -19.05
N GLU A 242 1.53 4.04 -19.27
CA GLU A 242 2.52 4.09 -18.19
C GLU A 242 2.62 5.53 -17.68
N PRO A 243 2.60 5.75 -16.36
CA PRO A 243 2.88 7.08 -15.81
C PRO A 243 4.34 7.45 -16.09
N GLU A 244 4.60 8.74 -16.28
CA GLU A 244 5.97 9.25 -16.24
C GLU A 244 6.41 9.30 -14.77
N VAL A 245 7.44 8.54 -14.40
CA VAL A 245 7.92 8.43 -13.01
C VAL A 245 9.30 9.05 -12.90
N TYR A 246 9.41 10.09 -12.08
CA TYR A 246 10.67 10.68 -11.67
C TYR A 246 11.03 10.22 -10.25
N VAL A 247 12.19 9.58 -10.09
CA VAL A 247 12.64 8.98 -8.83
C VAL A 247 13.86 9.75 -8.30
N THR A 248 13.75 10.29 -7.08
CA THR A 248 14.84 10.97 -6.39
C THR A 248 14.83 10.71 -4.88
N GLY A 249 15.93 11.01 -4.17
CA GLY A 249 16.08 10.73 -2.75
C GLY A 249 16.34 9.26 -2.47
N PHE A 250 16.86 8.53 -3.48
CA PHE A 250 17.26 7.13 -3.38
C PHE A 250 18.75 7.03 -3.69
N ASP A 251 19.56 6.85 -2.65
CA ASP A 251 20.98 6.52 -2.77
C ASP A 251 21.21 5.01 -2.57
N TRP A 252 20.17 4.25 -2.20
CA TRP A 252 20.25 2.86 -1.74
C TRP A 252 21.36 2.61 -0.71
N ARG A 253 21.72 3.62 0.09
CA ARG A 253 22.88 3.57 1.01
C ARG A 253 24.18 3.17 0.32
N PHE A 254 24.37 3.66 -0.91
CA PHE A 254 25.54 3.41 -1.71
C PHE A 254 26.70 4.31 -1.28
N ASP A 255 27.80 3.70 -0.87
CA ASP A 255 29.09 4.35 -0.61
C ASP A 255 29.99 4.17 -1.84
N ARG A 256 30.20 5.29 -2.55
CA ARG A 256 31.01 5.34 -3.78
C ARG A 256 32.48 5.03 -3.52
N GLU A 257 33.03 5.54 -2.43
CA GLU A 257 34.46 5.40 -2.13
C GLU A 257 34.80 3.95 -1.81
N GLN A 258 33.88 3.27 -1.09
CA GLN A 258 34.08 1.89 -0.68
C GLN A 258 33.53 0.88 -1.70
N GLY A 259 32.71 1.32 -2.66
CA GLY A 259 31.98 0.42 -3.58
C GLY A 259 31.05 -0.51 -2.82
N THR A 260 30.37 0.00 -1.78
CA THR A 260 29.49 -0.80 -0.92
C THR A 260 28.06 -0.28 -0.90
N CYS A 261 27.10 -1.17 -0.65
CA CYS A 261 25.73 -0.85 -0.30
C CYS A 261 25.45 -1.49 1.06
N GLU A 262 25.01 -0.72 2.05
CA GLU A 262 24.86 -1.19 3.45
C GLU A 262 26.11 -1.86 4.03
N ARG A 263 27.30 -1.31 3.70
CA ARG A 263 28.60 -1.87 4.11
C ARG A 263 28.89 -3.27 3.52
N VAL A 264 28.12 -3.70 2.52
CA VAL A 264 28.34 -4.92 1.74
C VAL A 264 28.95 -4.54 0.40
N ARG A 265 30.04 -5.19 0.00
CA ARG A 265 30.62 -4.95 -1.33
C ARG A 265 29.61 -5.30 -2.41
N VAL A 266 29.42 -4.39 -3.35
CA VAL A 266 28.64 -4.67 -4.57
C VAL A 266 29.36 -5.79 -5.34
N GLY A 267 28.62 -6.81 -5.78
CA GLY A 267 29.18 -8.02 -6.40
C GLY A 267 29.58 -9.14 -5.42
N SER A 268 29.32 -8.98 -4.12
CA SER A 268 29.44 -10.06 -3.14
C SER A 268 28.36 -11.13 -3.37
N ASP A 269 28.76 -12.41 -3.44
CA ASP A 269 27.83 -13.55 -3.44
C ASP A 269 27.08 -13.68 -2.10
N GLU A 270 27.67 -13.17 -1.01
CA GLU A 270 27.07 -13.18 0.32
C GLU A 270 26.41 -11.83 0.60
N VAL A 271 25.09 -11.76 0.40
CA VAL A 271 24.27 -10.69 0.97
C VAL A 271 23.94 -11.07 2.41
N PRO A 272 24.25 -10.24 3.43
CA PRO A 272 24.04 -10.61 4.81
C PRO A 272 22.55 -10.83 5.09
N GLY A 273 22.21 -12.02 5.59
CA GLY A 273 20.82 -12.41 5.87
C GLY A 273 20.17 -11.72 7.07
N HIS A 274 20.88 -10.83 7.76
CA HIS A 274 20.43 -10.20 9.02
C HIS A 274 19.84 -8.79 8.85
N TYR A 275 19.84 -8.22 7.65
CA TYR A 275 19.19 -6.93 7.44
C TYR A 275 17.68 -7.09 7.28
N ASN A 276 16.93 -6.22 7.96
CA ASN A 276 15.46 -6.18 7.90
C ASN A 276 14.91 -5.83 6.49
N HIS A 277 15.76 -5.18 5.69
CA HIS A 277 15.57 -4.77 4.29
C HIS A 277 16.86 -5.07 3.54
N SER A 278 16.84 -5.25 2.22
CA SER A 278 18.07 -5.47 1.45
C SER A 278 18.20 -4.42 0.37
N TYR A 279 18.82 -3.28 0.70
CA TYR A 279 18.94 -2.16 -0.25
C TYR A 279 19.76 -2.56 -1.47
N LEU A 280 20.74 -3.46 -1.32
CA LEU A 280 21.53 -3.97 -2.45
C LEU A 280 20.65 -4.75 -3.43
N ARG A 281 19.81 -5.68 -2.94
CA ARG A 281 18.93 -6.47 -3.81
C ARG A 281 17.87 -5.59 -4.48
N GLU A 282 17.33 -4.63 -3.74
CA GLU A 282 16.40 -3.62 -4.27
C GLU A 282 17.07 -2.78 -5.37
N ALA A 283 18.29 -2.30 -5.15
CA ALA A 283 19.06 -1.55 -6.14
C ALA A 283 19.36 -2.40 -7.38
N MET A 284 19.78 -3.65 -7.22
CA MET A 284 20.03 -4.58 -8.34
C MET A 284 18.76 -4.79 -9.17
N TRP A 285 17.62 -4.97 -8.51
CA TRP A 285 16.33 -5.12 -9.19
C TRP A 285 15.97 -3.83 -9.95
N CYS A 286 16.01 -2.67 -9.30
CA CYS A 286 15.71 -1.38 -9.95
C CYS A 286 16.64 -1.11 -11.15
N ALA A 287 17.92 -1.42 -11.01
CA ALA A 287 18.93 -1.24 -12.06
C ALA A 287 18.64 -2.11 -13.30
N ARG A 288 18.12 -3.33 -13.11
CA ARG A 288 17.76 -4.24 -14.21
C ARG A 288 16.43 -3.91 -14.87
N HIS A 289 15.44 -3.48 -14.08
CA HIS A 289 14.05 -3.39 -14.56
C HIS A 289 13.57 -1.96 -14.83
N LEU A 290 14.14 -0.95 -14.16
CA LEU A 290 13.62 0.42 -14.20
C LEU A 290 14.59 1.44 -14.81
N LEU A 291 15.90 1.28 -14.62
CA LEU A 291 16.90 2.32 -14.95
C LEU A 291 16.82 2.82 -16.40
N ASP A 292 16.60 1.92 -17.36
CA ASP A 292 16.49 2.25 -18.79
C ASP A 292 15.04 2.13 -19.30
N ARG A 293 14.05 1.98 -18.42
CA ARG A 293 12.65 1.82 -18.82
C ARG A 293 12.09 3.15 -19.34
N PRO A 294 11.46 3.19 -20.53
CA PRO A 294 10.78 4.39 -21.00
C PRO A 294 9.77 4.91 -19.98
N GLY A 295 9.70 6.23 -19.82
CA GLY A 295 8.84 6.88 -18.81
C GLY A 295 9.41 6.88 -17.39
N TRP A 296 10.53 6.19 -17.13
CA TRP A 296 11.20 6.24 -15.83
C TRP A 296 12.46 7.10 -15.93
N GLU A 297 12.53 8.08 -15.04
CA GLU A 297 13.66 8.97 -14.89
C GLU A 297 14.17 8.93 -13.45
N PHE A 298 15.49 8.92 -13.29
CA PHE A 298 16.15 8.95 -12.00
C PHE A 298 16.99 10.23 -11.90
N SER A 299 17.01 10.84 -10.71
CA SER A 299 17.96 11.91 -10.37
C SER A 299 19.39 11.45 -10.59
N GLU A 300 20.33 12.39 -10.67
CA GLU A 300 21.74 12.07 -10.94
C GLU A 300 22.30 11.14 -9.87
N THR A 301 22.09 11.48 -8.60
CA THR A 301 22.52 10.64 -7.47
C THR A 301 21.94 9.22 -7.55
N ALA A 302 20.64 9.07 -7.85
CA ALA A 302 19.99 7.77 -7.94
C ALA A 302 20.47 6.96 -9.15
N ARG A 303 20.61 7.61 -10.31
CA ARG A 303 21.09 7.02 -11.56
C ARG A 303 22.51 6.51 -11.42
N GLU A 304 23.38 7.27 -10.76
CA GLU A 304 24.76 6.86 -10.50
C GLU A 304 24.83 5.61 -9.62
N ALA A 305 24.05 5.56 -8.53
CA ALA A 305 23.99 4.39 -7.65
C ALA A 305 23.51 3.13 -8.42
N LEU A 306 22.41 3.25 -9.18
CA LEU A 306 21.89 2.12 -9.96
C LEU A 306 22.84 1.70 -11.08
N SER A 307 23.49 2.66 -11.77
CA SER A 307 24.46 2.36 -12.83
C SER A 307 25.68 1.63 -12.27
N PHE A 308 26.15 2.03 -11.08
CA PHE A 308 27.24 1.33 -10.42
C PHE A 308 26.86 -0.11 -10.09
N VAL A 309 25.69 -0.31 -9.48
CA VAL A 309 25.18 -1.64 -9.12
C VAL A 309 25.00 -2.51 -10.37
N ARG A 310 24.43 -1.99 -11.47
CA ARG A 310 24.27 -2.70 -12.75
C ARG A 310 25.60 -3.21 -13.31
N ASN A 311 26.66 -2.43 -13.17
CA ASN A 311 27.95 -2.74 -13.77
C ASN A 311 28.79 -3.71 -12.91
N HIS A 312 28.43 -3.93 -11.64
CA HIS A 312 29.25 -4.67 -10.68
C HIS A 312 28.51 -5.78 -9.91
N GLY A 313 27.19 -5.92 -10.05
CA GLY A 313 26.38 -6.94 -9.38
C GLY A 313 25.55 -7.76 -10.34
#